data_AF-D3YC89-F1
#
_entry.id   AF-D3YC89-F1
#
_cell.length_a   1.000
_cell.length_b   1.000
_cell.length_c   1.000
_cell.angle_alpha   90.00
_cell.angle_beta   90.00
_cell.angle_gamma   90.00
#
_symmetry.space_group_name_H-M   'P 1'
#
loop_
_entity.id
_entity.type
_entity.pdbx_description
1 polymer ?
#
loop_
_entity_poly.entity_id
_entity_poly.type
_entity_poly.pdbx_seq_one_letter_code
_entity_poly.pdbx_strand_id
1 'polypeptide(L)'
;VDYGAAHAAKYGHDRYGKTYAGAFREWQPGQKIHLIGHSMGGQTVRLLEEMLRNGNPEEVDYQKQHGGSISPLFKGGQDNMISSITTLAAPHNSTHAADVGNEPFIRQLAYDYARFQGHKLSRVDLGLKQWGLAQRDGETHAQYVKRVNNTSKIWKTKDNAFYDLSREGTSKLNQHTSLNPNIVYKTYTGESTRPTLDGRQKADINIKFSYLVTANVIGKAPEKKWRVNDGLVSVISAQHPFNQAFVPATKEIKKGVWQV
;
A
#
# COMPACT_ATOMS: atom_id res chain seq x y z
N VAL A 1 7.84 14.92 -5.60
CA VAL A 1 7.96 13.66 -4.83
C VAL A 1 9.40 13.21 -4.97
N ASP A 2 10.06 12.87 -3.86
CA ASP A 2 11.38 12.24 -3.84
C ASP A 2 11.21 10.84 -3.22
N TYR A 3 11.42 9.81 -4.03
CA TYR A 3 11.31 8.40 -3.60
C TYR A 3 12.55 7.91 -2.85
N GLY A 4 13.61 8.71 -2.78
CA GLY A 4 14.89 8.31 -2.17
C GLY A 4 15.89 7.82 -3.21
N ALA A 5 17.17 8.14 -3.00
CA ALA A 5 18.23 7.78 -3.93
C ALA A 5 18.57 6.29 -3.83
N ALA A 6 18.62 5.75 -2.61
CA ALA A 6 18.93 4.34 -2.38
C ALA A 6 17.82 3.45 -2.94
N HIS A 7 16.56 3.78 -2.64
CA HIS A 7 15.37 3.07 -3.11
C HIS A 7 15.30 3.07 -4.64
N ALA A 8 15.42 4.25 -5.26
CA ALA A 8 15.40 4.38 -6.71
C ALA A 8 16.52 3.58 -7.40
N ALA A 9 17.74 3.60 -6.85
CA ALA A 9 18.86 2.82 -7.37
C ALA A 9 18.63 1.31 -7.22
N LYS A 10 18.17 0.87 -6.05
CA LYS A 10 17.87 -0.53 -5.73
C LYS A 10 16.80 -1.12 -6.64
N TYR A 11 15.70 -0.41 -6.82
CA TYR A 11 14.55 -0.90 -7.59
C TYR A 11 14.59 -0.52 -9.08
N GLY A 12 15.46 0.42 -9.46
CA GLY A 12 15.68 0.81 -10.85
C GLY A 12 14.52 1.58 -11.46
N HIS A 13 14.09 2.64 -10.78
CA HIS A 13 13.08 3.58 -11.27
C HIS A 13 13.53 5.03 -10.99
N ASP A 14 12.83 6.02 -11.54
CA ASP A 14 13.18 7.43 -11.34
C ASP A 14 13.07 7.83 -9.87
N ARG A 15 14.08 8.53 -9.34
CA ARG A 15 14.08 9.06 -7.96
C ARG A 15 12.98 10.10 -7.74
N TYR A 16 12.74 10.96 -8.73
CA TYR A 16 11.80 12.05 -8.61
C TYR A 16 10.53 11.77 -9.39
N GLY A 17 9.39 11.93 -8.72
CA GLY A 17 8.07 11.84 -9.31
C GLY A 17 7.44 13.23 -9.52
N LYS A 18 6.11 13.27 -9.54
CA LYS A 18 5.34 14.50 -9.71
C LYS A 18 5.61 15.54 -8.61
N THR A 19 5.39 16.81 -8.95
CA THR A 19 5.31 17.90 -7.98
C THR A 19 3.85 18.17 -7.65
N TYR A 20 3.56 18.37 -6.36
CA TYR A 20 2.22 18.67 -5.87
C TYR A 20 2.21 20.09 -5.31
N ALA A 21 1.09 20.79 -5.48
CA ALA A 21 0.91 22.13 -4.91
C ALA A 21 0.89 22.12 -3.36
N GLY A 22 0.62 20.97 -2.73
CA GLY A 22 0.49 20.81 -1.29
C GLY A 22 -0.85 21.32 -0.77
N ALA A 23 -1.68 20.43 -0.22
CA ALA A 23 -3.00 20.77 0.31
C ALA A 23 -2.94 21.42 1.71
N PHE A 24 -1.89 21.11 2.47
CA PHE A 24 -1.60 21.71 3.77
C PHE A 24 -0.09 21.96 3.84
N ARG A 25 0.33 23.18 3.50
CA ARG A 25 1.76 23.51 3.29
C ARG A 25 2.49 23.78 4.59
N GLU A 26 1.73 24.16 5.61
CA GLU A 26 2.18 24.48 6.97
C GLU A 26 2.29 23.22 7.84
N TRP A 27 2.11 22.04 7.24
CA TRP A 27 2.15 20.75 7.93
C TRP A 27 3.56 20.45 8.47
N GLN A 28 3.68 20.47 9.79
CA GLN A 28 4.93 20.30 10.53
C GLN A 28 4.61 19.81 11.97
N PRO A 29 5.60 19.40 12.78
CA PRO A 29 5.34 18.98 14.16
C PRO A 29 4.48 19.99 14.95
N GLY A 30 3.43 19.49 15.61
CA GLY A 30 2.43 20.30 16.31
C GLY A 30 1.17 20.60 15.47
N GLN A 31 1.27 20.59 14.14
CA GLN A 31 0.13 20.72 13.24
C GLN A 31 -0.38 19.32 12.84
N LYS A 32 -1.22 18.74 13.70
CA LYS A 32 -1.65 17.34 13.53
C LYS A 32 -2.77 17.16 12.52
N ILE A 33 -2.71 16.07 11.76
CA ILE A 33 -3.80 15.62 10.87
C ILE A 33 -4.38 14.27 11.30
N HIS A 34 -5.58 13.97 10.81
CA HIS A 34 -6.20 12.65 10.91
C HIS A 34 -6.04 11.91 9.58
N LEU A 35 -5.49 10.70 9.63
CA LEU A 35 -5.33 9.85 8.44
C LEU A 35 -6.40 8.77 8.44
N ILE A 36 -7.16 8.70 7.33
CA ILE A 36 -8.17 7.66 7.11
C ILE A 36 -7.77 6.87 5.87
N GLY A 37 -7.38 5.61 6.07
CA GLY A 37 -6.90 4.72 5.01
C GLY A 37 -7.90 3.61 4.69
N HIS A 38 -8.49 3.64 3.50
CA HIS A 38 -9.28 2.52 2.99
C HIS A 38 -8.40 1.50 2.25
N SER A 39 -8.62 0.21 2.49
CA SER A 39 -7.88 -0.88 1.84
C SER A 39 -6.36 -0.70 1.99
N MET A 40 -5.58 -0.81 0.91
CA MET A 40 -4.13 -0.60 0.91
C MET A 40 -3.73 0.78 1.49
N GLY A 41 -4.61 1.78 1.43
CA GLY A 41 -4.37 3.08 2.06
C GLY A 41 -4.08 2.98 3.56
N GLY A 42 -4.62 1.98 4.26
CA GLY A 42 -4.31 1.70 5.66
C GLY A 42 -2.86 1.26 5.90
N GLN A 43 -2.25 0.55 4.94
CA GLN A 43 -0.82 0.21 4.96
C GLN A 43 0.03 1.46 4.67
N THR A 44 -0.37 2.26 3.68
CA THR A 44 0.34 3.49 3.28
C THR A 44 0.42 4.51 4.42
N VAL A 45 -0.68 4.77 5.14
CA VAL A 45 -0.67 5.76 6.25
C VAL A 45 0.19 5.31 7.42
N ARG A 46 0.28 3.99 7.67
CA ARG A 46 1.19 3.41 8.68
C ARG A 46 2.65 3.60 8.28
N LEU A 47 2.98 3.33 7.02
CA LEU A 47 4.34 3.53 6.50
C LEU A 47 4.73 5.01 6.52
N LEU A 48 3.83 5.91 6.14
CA LEU A 48 4.06 7.36 6.21
C LEU A 48 4.39 7.81 7.65
N GLU A 49 3.61 7.39 8.64
CA GLU A 49 3.87 7.73 10.05
C GLU A 49 5.23 7.19 10.52
N GLU A 50 5.53 5.93 10.21
CA GLU A 50 6.80 5.31 10.55
C GLU A 50 7.98 6.07 9.94
N MET A 51 7.88 6.49 8.67
CA MET A 51 8.91 7.28 8.02
C MET A 51 9.03 8.69 8.59
N LEU A 52 7.92 9.36 8.93
CA LEU A 52 7.98 10.67 9.59
C LEU A 52 8.72 10.58 10.93
N ARG A 53 8.41 9.56 11.73
CA ARG A 53 8.98 9.39 13.06
C ARG A 53 10.43 8.91 13.02
N ASN A 54 10.71 7.85 12.25
CA ASN A 54 12.00 7.14 12.30
C ASN A 54 12.87 7.33 11.05
N GLY A 55 12.33 7.90 9.97
CA GLY A 55 13.05 8.10 8.73
C GLY A 55 13.28 6.81 7.95
N ASN A 56 14.34 6.79 7.15
CA ASN A 56 14.84 5.61 6.46
C ASN A 56 16.38 5.55 6.58
N PRO A 57 16.92 4.66 7.41
CA PRO A 57 18.37 4.52 7.59
C PRO A 57 19.13 4.21 6.30
N GLU A 58 18.54 3.42 5.38
CA GLU A 58 19.17 3.07 4.09
C GLU A 58 19.43 4.33 3.25
N GLU A 59 18.48 5.28 3.23
CA GLU A 59 18.62 6.56 2.53
C GLU A 59 19.63 7.49 3.21
N VAL A 60 19.65 7.51 4.54
CA VAL A 60 20.62 8.29 5.32
C VAL A 60 22.04 7.81 5.06
N ASP A 61 22.28 6.51 5.09
CA ASP A 61 23.60 5.95 4.87
C ASP A 61 24.03 6.07 3.41
N TYR A 62 23.10 5.90 2.47
CA TYR A 62 23.38 6.13 1.05
C TYR A 62 23.80 7.58 0.79
N GLN A 63 23.11 8.57 1.40
CA GLN A 63 23.45 9.98 1.26
C GLN A 63 24.81 10.32 1.92
N LYS A 64 25.15 9.70 3.06
CA LYS A 64 26.50 9.87 3.66
C LYS A 64 27.60 9.35 2.74
N GLN A 65 27.37 8.22 2.07
CA GLN A 65 28.36 7.57 1.20
C GLN A 65 28.51 8.26 -0.16
N HIS A 66 27.40 8.72 -0.75
CA HIS A 66 27.38 9.23 -2.14
C HIS A 66 27.20 10.76 -2.22
N GLY A 67 26.97 11.43 -1.10
CA GLY A 67 26.65 12.85 -1.06
C GLY A 67 25.26 13.18 -1.63
N GLY A 68 25.04 14.45 -1.97
CA GLY A 68 23.79 14.93 -2.55
C GLY A 68 22.68 15.23 -1.52
N SER A 69 21.47 15.45 -2.04
CA SER A 69 20.29 15.80 -1.25
C SER A 69 19.58 14.57 -0.68
N ILE A 70 18.91 14.76 0.46
CA ILE A 70 18.02 13.78 1.09
C ILE A 70 16.73 14.47 1.52
N SER A 71 15.58 13.86 1.20
CA SER A 71 14.27 14.36 1.63
C SER A 71 14.17 14.40 3.15
N PRO A 72 13.56 15.44 3.76
CA PRO A 72 13.31 15.49 5.20
C PRO A 72 12.58 14.24 5.72
N LEU A 73 11.68 13.66 4.92
CA LEU A 73 10.94 12.44 5.27
C LEU A 73 11.89 11.30 5.67
N PHE A 74 13.02 11.12 4.97
CA PHE A 74 13.95 10.02 5.25
C PHE A 74 14.85 10.29 6.44
N LYS A 75 14.90 11.52 6.96
CA LYS A 75 15.69 11.86 8.16
C LYS A 75 15.00 11.45 9.46
N GLY A 76 13.66 11.27 9.43
CA GLY A 76 12.87 11.03 10.64
C GLY A 76 12.80 12.27 11.54
N GLY A 77 12.39 12.06 12.80
CA GLY A 77 12.31 13.11 13.82
C GLY A 77 11.12 14.06 13.65
N GLN A 78 10.17 13.75 12.76
CA GLN A 78 8.98 14.54 12.47
C GLN A 78 7.73 13.98 13.20
N ASP A 79 7.88 13.70 14.50
CA ASP A 79 6.76 13.23 15.32
C ASP A 79 5.76 14.37 15.60
N ASN A 80 4.63 14.06 16.26
CA ASN A 80 3.55 15.00 16.55
C ASN A 80 2.92 15.66 15.32
N MET A 81 2.96 15.00 14.16
CA MET A 81 2.30 15.42 12.92
C MET A 81 1.00 14.66 12.64
N ILE A 82 0.78 13.52 13.30
CA ILE A 82 -0.41 12.67 13.16
C ILE A 82 -1.15 12.59 14.49
N SER A 83 -2.47 12.78 14.45
CA SER A 83 -3.38 12.65 15.61
C SER A 83 -3.99 11.25 15.68
N SER A 84 -4.46 10.74 14.55
CA SER A 84 -5.07 9.41 14.47
C SER A 84 -4.79 8.72 13.14
N ILE A 85 -4.79 7.39 13.18
CA ILE A 85 -4.81 6.51 12.02
C ILE A 85 -6.06 5.64 12.13
N THR A 86 -7.01 5.85 11.22
CA THR A 86 -8.22 5.05 11.09
C THR A 86 -8.14 4.24 9.81
N THR A 87 -8.37 2.93 9.87
CA THR A 87 -8.38 2.07 8.67
C THR A 87 -9.74 1.48 8.42
N LEU A 88 -10.09 1.33 7.14
CA LEU A 88 -11.35 0.76 6.67
C LEU A 88 -11.01 -0.40 5.74
N ALA A 89 -11.32 -1.64 6.12
CA ALA A 89 -11.05 -2.84 5.31
C ALA A 89 -9.58 -2.95 4.83
N ALA A 90 -8.63 -2.51 5.66
CA ALA A 90 -7.21 -2.52 5.28
C ALA A 90 -6.61 -3.91 5.46
N PRO A 91 -5.90 -4.49 4.47
CA PRO A 91 -5.30 -5.81 4.61
C PRO A 91 -4.02 -5.76 5.47
N HIS A 92 -4.16 -5.52 6.78
CA HIS A 92 -3.05 -5.40 7.72
C HIS A 92 -2.20 -6.67 7.78
N ASN A 93 -2.75 -7.82 7.38
CA ASN A 93 -2.05 -9.09 7.34
C ASN A 93 -2.09 -9.76 5.96
N SER A 94 -2.28 -9.00 4.87
CA SER A 94 -2.41 -9.45 3.48
C SER A 94 -3.80 -9.93 3.08
N THR A 95 -3.93 -10.41 1.85
CA THR A 95 -5.12 -11.10 1.37
C THR A 95 -4.76 -12.24 0.42
N HIS A 96 -5.49 -13.37 0.46
CA HIS A 96 -5.37 -14.42 -0.56
C HIS A 96 -5.81 -13.95 -1.96
N ALA A 97 -6.56 -12.84 -2.07
CA ALA A 97 -6.81 -12.20 -3.37
C ALA A 97 -5.51 -11.69 -4.03
N ALA A 98 -4.49 -11.35 -3.23
CA ALA A 98 -3.19 -10.96 -3.77
C ALA A 98 -2.47 -12.15 -4.41
N ASP A 99 -2.72 -13.39 -4.00
CA ASP A 99 -2.14 -14.56 -4.67
C ASP A 99 -2.63 -14.63 -6.13
N VAL A 100 -3.93 -14.40 -6.35
CA VAL A 100 -4.51 -14.27 -7.71
C VAL A 100 -3.95 -13.05 -8.44
N GLY A 101 -3.84 -11.90 -7.78
CA GLY A 101 -3.29 -10.68 -8.38
C GLY A 101 -1.81 -10.80 -8.76
N ASN A 102 -1.04 -11.61 -8.04
CA ASN A 102 0.38 -11.84 -8.31
C ASN A 102 0.65 -12.90 -9.38
N GLU A 103 -0.39 -13.61 -9.86
CA GLU A 103 -0.24 -14.52 -11.00
C GLU A 103 0.42 -13.79 -12.18
N PRO A 104 1.46 -14.37 -12.81
CA PRO A 104 2.23 -13.69 -13.84
C PRO A 104 1.38 -13.12 -14.97
N PHE A 105 0.34 -13.86 -15.38
CA PHE A 105 -0.60 -13.42 -16.41
C PHE A 105 -1.40 -12.18 -15.98
N ILE A 106 -1.89 -12.13 -14.75
CA ILE A 106 -2.66 -11.00 -14.22
C ILE A 106 -1.77 -9.76 -14.08
N ARG A 107 -0.55 -9.92 -13.54
CA ARG A 107 0.44 -8.84 -13.46
C ARG A 107 0.80 -8.30 -14.83
N GLN A 108 1.00 -9.19 -15.81
CA GLN A 108 1.30 -8.82 -17.19
C GLN A 108 0.18 -7.95 -17.77
N LEU A 109 -1.08 -8.38 -17.67
CA LEU A 109 -2.23 -7.61 -18.15
C LEU A 109 -2.34 -6.24 -17.47
N ALA A 110 -2.16 -6.18 -16.16
CA ALA A 110 -2.23 -4.93 -15.40
C ALA A 110 -1.15 -3.92 -15.86
N TYR A 111 0.10 -4.38 -16.03
CA TYR A 111 1.19 -3.51 -16.46
C TYR A 111 1.20 -3.19 -17.95
N ASP A 112 0.68 -4.08 -18.80
CA ASP A 112 0.46 -3.78 -20.22
C ASP A 112 -0.62 -2.71 -20.38
N TYR A 113 -1.71 -2.80 -19.61
CA TYR A 113 -2.72 -1.75 -19.55
C TYR A 113 -2.13 -0.43 -19.04
N ALA A 114 -1.26 -0.47 -18.02
CA ALA A 114 -0.60 0.73 -17.54
C ALA A 114 0.37 1.35 -18.54
N ARG A 115 1.15 0.52 -19.26
CA ARG A 115 1.99 0.98 -20.36
C ARG A 115 1.13 1.61 -21.44
N PHE A 116 0.01 0.98 -21.82
CA PHE A 116 -0.92 1.53 -22.80
C PHE A 116 -1.41 2.91 -22.38
N GLN A 117 -1.85 3.08 -21.12
CA GLN A 117 -2.30 4.35 -20.59
C GLN A 117 -1.19 5.40 -20.43
N GLY A 118 0.09 5.03 -20.49
CA GLY A 118 1.20 5.99 -20.46
C GLY A 118 1.38 6.82 -21.72
N HIS A 119 0.59 6.61 -22.78
CA HIS A 119 0.67 7.40 -24.01
C HIS A 119 0.20 8.86 -23.81
N LYS A 120 0.73 9.79 -24.61
CA LYS A 120 0.52 11.24 -24.43
C LYS A 120 -0.93 11.74 -24.54
N LEU A 121 -1.83 10.95 -25.14
CA LEU A 121 -3.24 11.32 -25.29
C LEU A 121 -4.10 10.78 -24.13
N SER A 122 -3.56 9.91 -23.28
CA SER A 122 -4.30 9.42 -22.13
C SER A 122 -4.49 10.53 -21.11
N ARG A 123 -5.69 10.57 -20.55
CA ARG A 123 -6.02 11.41 -19.40
C ARG A 123 -5.96 10.63 -18.08
N VAL A 124 -5.59 9.35 -18.14
CA VAL A 124 -5.52 8.45 -16.98
C VAL A 124 -4.08 8.34 -16.51
N ASP A 125 -3.86 8.54 -15.21
CA ASP A 125 -2.57 8.34 -14.59
C ASP A 125 -2.69 7.27 -13.49
N LEU A 126 -2.07 6.12 -13.74
CA LEU A 126 -2.10 4.97 -12.83
C LEU A 126 -0.97 4.99 -11.79
N GLY A 127 -0.19 6.07 -11.70
CA GLY A 127 0.84 6.23 -10.66
C GLY A 127 2.12 5.42 -10.88
N LEU A 128 2.42 5.06 -12.15
CA LEU A 128 3.60 4.26 -12.52
C LEU A 128 4.60 5.01 -13.41
N LYS A 129 4.51 6.34 -13.48
CA LYS A 129 5.40 7.14 -14.35
C LYS A 129 6.87 7.07 -13.97
N GLN A 130 7.18 6.88 -12.69
CA GLN A 130 8.54 6.65 -12.18
C GLN A 130 9.20 5.41 -12.80
N TRP A 131 8.40 4.46 -13.29
CA TRP A 131 8.86 3.28 -14.02
C TRP A 131 9.08 3.54 -15.52
N GLY A 132 9.04 4.80 -15.96
CA GLY A 132 9.15 5.19 -17.36
C GLY A 132 7.87 5.02 -18.19
N LEU A 133 6.74 4.65 -17.56
CA LEU A 133 5.41 4.48 -18.19
C LEU A 133 4.73 5.85 -18.45
N ALA A 134 5.46 6.71 -19.15
CA ALA A 134 5.01 7.97 -19.70
C ALA A 134 5.74 8.20 -21.03
N GLN A 135 4.97 8.42 -22.09
CA GLN A 135 5.50 8.82 -23.39
C GLN A 135 6.08 10.24 -23.27
N ARG A 136 7.32 10.42 -23.73
CA ARG A 136 8.03 11.70 -23.65
C ARG A 136 7.68 12.62 -24.82
N ASP A 137 7.92 13.91 -24.67
CA ASP A 137 7.83 14.85 -25.78
C ASP A 137 8.84 14.47 -26.88
N GLY A 138 8.41 14.56 -28.14
CA GLY A 138 9.19 14.13 -29.30
C GLY A 138 9.30 12.61 -29.49
N GLU A 139 8.78 11.79 -28.57
CA GLU A 139 8.82 10.33 -28.68
C GLU A 139 7.61 9.80 -29.48
N THR A 140 7.84 9.01 -30.51
CA THR A 140 6.77 8.25 -31.18
C THR A 140 6.24 7.13 -30.28
N HIS A 141 5.02 6.65 -30.52
CA HIS A 141 4.46 5.57 -29.70
C HIS A 141 5.32 4.28 -29.77
N ALA A 142 5.88 3.97 -30.94
CA ALA A 142 6.77 2.82 -31.10
C ALA A 142 8.08 2.98 -30.29
N GLN A 143 8.67 4.17 -30.29
CA GLN A 143 9.85 4.47 -29.46
C GLN A 143 9.54 4.34 -27.97
N TYR A 144 8.38 4.85 -27.54
CA TYR A 144 7.89 4.70 -26.17
C TYR A 144 7.79 3.24 -25.74
N VAL A 145 7.08 2.41 -26.52
CA VAL A 145 6.90 0.99 -26.22
C VAL A 145 8.27 0.28 -26.18
N LYS A 146 9.15 0.54 -27.16
CA LYS A 146 10.49 -0.04 -27.21
C LYS A 146 11.31 0.35 -25.98
N ARG A 147 11.31 1.63 -25.58
CA ARG A 147 12.03 2.13 -24.41
C ARG A 147 11.52 1.46 -23.14
N VAL A 148 10.20 1.46 -22.91
CA VAL A 148 9.63 0.88 -21.69
C VAL A 148 9.97 -0.61 -21.58
N ASN A 149 9.82 -1.38 -22.67
CA ASN A 149 10.14 -2.81 -22.67
C ASN A 149 11.61 -3.10 -22.35
N ASN A 150 12.51 -2.21 -22.76
CA ASN A 150 13.96 -2.40 -22.58
C ASN A 150 14.47 -1.89 -21.23
N THR A 151 13.79 -0.94 -20.59
CA THR A 151 14.35 -0.20 -19.42
C THR A 151 13.58 -0.43 -18.13
N SER A 152 12.28 -0.68 -18.19
CA SER A 152 11.45 -0.70 -17.00
C SER A 152 11.48 -2.05 -16.30
N LYS A 153 11.66 -2.03 -14.98
CA LYS A 153 11.70 -3.24 -14.14
C LYS A 153 10.34 -3.59 -13.50
N ILE A 154 9.26 -2.85 -13.82
CA ILE A 154 7.94 -3.00 -13.16
C ILE A 154 7.38 -4.43 -13.25
N TRP A 155 7.65 -5.14 -14.36
CA TRP A 155 7.19 -6.52 -14.54
C TRP A 155 7.85 -7.54 -13.59
N LYS A 156 9.03 -7.24 -13.06
CA LYS A 156 9.83 -8.18 -12.25
C LYS A 156 10.07 -7.70 -10.82
N THR A 157 9.88 -6.41 -10.55
CA THR A 157 10.13 -5.82 -9.24
C THR A 157 9.16 -6.34 -8.17
N LYS A 158 9.58 -6.20 -6.91
CA LYS A 158 8.75 -6.31 -5.71
C LYS A 158 8.25 -4.94 -5.20
N ASP A 159 8.72 -3.83 -5.79
CA ASP A 159 8.27 -2.48 -5.46
C ASP A 159 6.95 -2.15 -6.17
N ASN A 160 5.86 -2.77 -5.71
CA ASN A 160 4.50 -2.57 -6.24
C ASN A 160 3.42 -3.10 -5.28
N ALA A 161 2.21 -2.61 -5.49
CA ALA A 161 1.04 -2.96 -4.69
C ALA A 161 0.71 -4.47 -4.66
N PHE A 162 0.89 -5.20 -5.77
CA PHE A 162 0.62 -6.65 -5.76
C PHE A 162 1.51 -7.35 -4.74
N TYR A 163 2.80 -7.02 -4.70
CA TYR A 163 3.72 -7.59 -3.72
C TYR A 163 3.39 -7.14 -2.29
N ASP A 164 3.13 -5.85 -2.05
CA ASP A 164 2.84 -5.34 -0.71
C ASP A 164 1.55 -5.94 -0.11
N LEU A 165 0.59 -6.29 -0.96
CA LEU A 165 -0.67 -6.96 -0.57
C LEU A 165 -0.51 -8.47 -0.36
N SER A 166 0.63 -9.05 -0.72
CA SER A 166 0.96 -10.45 -0.43
C SER A 166 1.31 -10.67 1.04
N ARG A 167 1.28 -11.93 1.49
CA ARG A 167 1.73 -12.32 2.84
C ARG A 167 3.16 -11.87 3.14
N GLU A 168 4.06 -12.03 2.18
CA GLU A 168 5.47 -11.65 2.33
C GLU A 168 5.62 -10.13 2.49
N GLY A 169 5.03 -9.36 1.56
CA GLY A 169 5.14 -7.90 1.57
C GLY A 169 4.49 -7.27 2.81
N THR A 170 3.28 -7.71 3.15
CA THR A 170 2.60 -7.20 4.35
C THR A 170 3.34 -7.58 5.64
N SER A 171 3.91 -8.79 5.73
CA SER A 171 4.70 -9.19 6.90
C SER A 171 5.93 -8.30 7.10
N LYS A 172 6.64 -7.95 6.02
CA LYS A 172 7.77 -7.00 6.07
C LYS A 172 7.33 -5.62 6.58
N LEU A 173 6.22 -5.09 6.06
CA LEU A 173 5.66 -3.83 6.56
C LEU A 173 5.32 -3.90 8.06
N ASN A 174 4.71 -5.00 8.50
CA ASN A 174 4.36 -5.19 9.91
C ASN A 174 5.59 -5.25 10.81
N GLN A 175 6.68 -5.86 10.36
CA GLN A 175 7.96 -5.89 11.07
C GLN A 175 8.67 -4.52 11.09
N HIS A 176 8.39 -3.67 10.11
CA HIS A 176 8.99 -2.34 10.01
C HIS A 176 8.15 -1.23 10.62
N THR A 177 6.93 -1.50 11.10
CA THR A 177 6.07 -0.47 11.70
C THR A 177 5.82 -0.75 13.17
N SER A 178 5.81 0.31 13.96
CA SER A 178 5.57 0.28 15.40
C SER A 178 4.37 1.13 15.81
N LEU A 179 3.82 0.90 17.01
CA LEU A 179 2.75 1.72 17.56
C LEU A 179 3.33 2.99 18.19
N ASN A 180 2.81 4.14 17.79
CA ASN A 180 3.14 5.42 18.41
C ASN A 180 2.22 5.67 19.62
N PRO A 181 2.75 5.83 20.84
CA PRO A 181 1.94 6.01 22.05
C PRO A 181 1.09 7.30 22.05
N ASN A 182 1.36 8.23 21.13
CA ASN A 182 0.67 9.51 21.03
C ASN A 182 -0.48 9.51 20.01
N ILE A 183 -0.64 8.43 19.22
CA ILE A 183 -1.61 8.32 18.12
C ILE A 183 -2.79 7.44 18.54
N VAL A 184 -3.99 7.83 18.14
CA VAL A 184 -5.20 7.00 18.23
C VAL A 184 -5.28 6.09 17.01
N TYR A 185 -5.36 4.77 17.22
CA TYR A 185 -5.53 3.79 16.14
C TYR A 185 -6.91 3.16 16.19
N LYS A 186 -7.61 3.13 15.06
CA LYS A 186 -8.96 2.56 14.94
C LYS A 186 -9.07 1.76 13.65
N THR A 187 -9.72 0.62 13.69
CA THR A 187 -10.03 -0.17 12.49
C THR A 187 -11.52 -0.35 12.34
N TYR A 188 -11.99 -0.43 11.11
CA TYR A 188 -13.32 -0.91 10.76
C TYR A 188 -13.17 -2.06 9.78
N THR A 189 -13.82 -3.17 10.12
CA THR A 189 -13.80 -4.39 9.33
C THR A 189 -15.21 -4.69 8.84
N GLY A 190 -15.33 -5.13 7.59
CA GLY A 190 -16.58 -5.63 7.01
C GLY A 190 -16.47 -7.10 6.64
N GLU A 191 -17.62 -7.72 6.42
CA GLU A 191 -17.75 -9.03 5.81
C GLU A 191 -18.93 -9.02 4.83
N SER A 192 -18.85 -9.85 3.79
CA SER A 192 -19.90 -10.02 2.78
C SER A 192 -19.89 -11.46 2.25
N THR A 193 -19.71 -12.42 3.15
CA THR A 193 -19.72 -13.85 2.86
C THR A 193 -20.54 -14.62 3.89
N ARG A 194 -21.15 -15.72 3.48
CA ARG A 194 -21.90 -16.63 4.35
C ARG A 194 -21.27 -18.03 4.41
N PRO A 195 -21.43 -18.74 5.54
CA PRO A 195 -20.93 -20.11 5.69
C PRO A 195 -21.67 -21.08 4.76
N THR A 196 -20.96 -22.12 4.33
CA THR A 196 -21.49 -23.29 3.62
C THR A 196 -21.40 -24.55 4.49
N LEU A 197 -22.09 -25.63 4.10
CA LEU A 197 -22.13 -26.89 4.85
C LEU A 197 -20.75 -27.55 5.03
N ASP A 198 -19.81 -27.32 4.10
CA ASP A 198 -18.44 -27.84 4.13
C ASP A 198 -17.45 -26.92 4.88
N GLY A 199 -17.97 -25.92 5.61
CA GLY A 199 -17.17 -25.00 6.41
C GLY A 199 -16.37 -23.98 5.58
N ARG A 200 -16.67 -23.83 4.29
CA ARG A 200 -16.19 -22.74 3.44
C ARG A 200 -17.06 -21.49 3.61
N GLN A 201 -16.65 -20.41 2.95
CA GLN A 201 -17.42 -19.18 2.85
C GLN A 201 -17.75 -18.91 1.39
N LYS A 202 -18.97 -18.43 1.13
CA LYS A 202 -19.44 -18.05 -0.21
C LYS A 202 -19.89 -16.60 -0.20
N ALA A 203 -19.56 -15.88 -1.26
CA ALA A 203 -19.94 -14.48 -1.43
C ALA A 203 -21.45 -14.27 -1.30
N ASP A 204 -21.86 -13.27 -0.51
CA ASP A 204 -23.27 -12.90 -0.34
C ASP A 204 -23.94 -12.50 -1.64
N ILE A 205 -25.27 -12.65 -1.68
CA ILE A 205 -26.06 -12.41 -2.89
C ILE A 205 -25.89 -10.98 -3.40
N ASN A 206 -25.73 -10.02 -2.47
CA ASN A 206 -25.59 -8.59 -2.78
C ASN A 206 -24.14 -8.11 -2.84
N ILE A 207 -23.15 -9.03 -2.82
CA ILE A 207 -21.76 -8.61 -2.98
C ILE A 207 -21.57 -7.91 -4.33
N LYS A 208 -20.70 -6.91 -4.38
CA LYS A 208 -20.32 -6.29 -5.65
C LYS A 208 -19.81 -7.36 -6.61
N PHE A 209 -20.39 -7.44 -7.81
CA PHE A 209 -20.09 -8.49 -8.79
C PHE A 209 -18.60 -8.67 -9.08
N SER A 210 -17.83 -7.57 -9.13
CA SER A 210 -16.37 -7.62 -9.35
C SER A 210 -15.59 -8.36 -8.26
N TYR A 211 -16.16 -8.54 -7.07
CA TYR A 211 -15.54 -9.25 -5.94
C TYR A 211 -16.02 -10.69 -5.79
N LEU A 212 -16.98 -11.13 -6.62
CA LEU A 212 -17.55 -12.48 -6.53
C LEU A 212 -16.47 -13.57 -6.59
N VAL A 213 -15.50 -13.42 -7.50
CA VAL A 213 -14.43 -14.41 -7.68
C VAL A 213 -13.51 -14.43 -6.47
N THR A 214 -12.98 -13.28 -6.08
CA THR A 214 -12.02 -13.15 -4.97
C THR A 214 -12.65 -13.55 -3.63
N ALA A 215 -13.93 -13.19 -3.39
CA ALA A 215 -14.67 -13.59 -2.20
C ALA A 215 -14.71 -15.11 -2.01
N ASN A 216 -14.98 -15.83 -3.10
CA ASN A 216 -15.07 -17.29 -3.10
C ASN A 216 -13.69 -17.96 -3.06
N VAL A 217 -12.64 -17.32 -3.60
CA VAL A 217 -11.25 -17.78 -3.48
C VAL A 217 -10.80 -17.69 -2.02
N ILE A 218 -10.96 -16.53 -1.39
CA ILE A 218 -10.63 -16.33 0.04
C ILE A 218 -11.47 -17.26 0.91
N GLY A 219 -12.76 -17.43 0.58
CA GLY A 219 -13.66 -18.32 1.31
C GLY A 219 -13.29 -19.81 1.27
N LYS A 220 -12.35 -20.19 0.40
CA LYS A 220 -11.75 -21.53 0.27
C LYS A 220 -10.35 -21.63 0.87
N ALA A 221 -9.84 -20.58 1.52
CA ALA A 221 -8.51 -20.57 2.11
C ALA A 221 -8.26 -21.83 2.97
N PRO A 222 -7.06 -22.43 2.91
CA PRO A 222 -6.71 -23.58 3.73
C PRO A 222 -6.97 -23.31 5.22
N GLU A 223 -6.59 -22.12 5.67
CA GLU A 223 -6.75 -21.67 7.05
C GLU A 223 -8.18 -21.18 7.31
N LYS A 224 -8.96 -21.93 8.10
CA LYS A 224 -10.37 -21.64 8.40
C LYS A 224 -10.63 -20.19 8.84
N LYS A 225 -9.74 -19.62 9.66
CA LYS A 225 -9.85 -18.25 10.19
C LYS A 225 -9.78 -17.15 9.13
N TRP A 226 -9.26 -17.43 7.93
CA TRP A 226 -9.14 -16.46 6.84
C TRP A 226 -10.37 -16.40 5.92
N ARG A 227 -11.30 -17.35 6.08
CA ARG A 227 -12.35 -17.55 5.06
C ARG A 227 -13.40 -16.45 5.07
N VAL A 228 -13.74 -15.89 6.22
CA VAL A 228 -14.73 -14.80 6.31
C VAL A 228 -14.09 -13.53 5.77
N ASN A 229 -14.74 -12.90 4.78
CA ASN A 229 -14.13 -11.78 4.04
C ASN A 229 -15.18 -10.82 3.48
N ASP A 230 -14.72 -9.62 3.10
CA ASP A 230 -15.55 -8.57 2.48
C ASP A 230 -15.61 -8.64 0.93
N GLY A 231 -14.97 -9.67 0.36
CA GLY A 231 -14.80 -9.85 -1.07
C GLY A 231 -13.37 -9.64 -1.56
N LEU A 232 -12.52 -8.93 -0.82
CA LEU A 232 -11.11 -8.74 -1.14
C LEU A 232 -10.19 -8.95 0.05
N VAL A 233 -10.63 -8.75 1.28
CA VAL A 233 -9.81 -8.82 2.49
C VAL A 233 -10.51 -9.71 3.51
N SER A 234 -9.76 -10.66 4.07
CA SER A 234 -10.26 -11.48 5.18
C SER A 234 -10.49 -10.62 6.42
N VAL A 235 -11.56 -10.90 7.16
CA VAL A 235 -11.92 -10.17 8.40
C VAL A 235 -10.72 -10.09 9.35
N ILE A 236 -10.05 -11.22 9.61
CA ILE A 236 -8.89 -11.26 10.50
C ILE A 236 -7.69 -10.44 10.01
N SER A 237 -7.61 -10.18 8.71
CA SER A 237 -6.57 -9.32 8.14
C SER A 237 -6.91 -7.85 8.33
N ALA A 238 -8.20 -7.50 8.33
CA ALA A 238 -8.67 -6.13 8.47
C ALA A 238 -8.76 -5.61 9.90
N GLN A 239 -8.68 -6.49 10.89
CA GLN A 239 -8.83 -6.14 12.30
C GLN A 239 -7.62 -5.38 12.86
N HIS A 240 -6.40 -5.89 12.72
CA HIS A 240 -5.18 -5.23 13.18
C HIS A 240 -3.95 -5.99 12.65
N PRO A 241 -2.76 -5.38 12.59
CA PRO A 241 -1.51 -6.11 12.35
C PRO A 241 -1.27 -7.17 13.44
N PHE A 242 -0.97 -8.41 13.07
CA PHE A 242 -0.88 -9.53 14.04
C PHE A 242 0.21 -9.37 15.10
N ASN A 243 1.26 -8.61 14.83
CA ASN A 243 2.37 -8.38 15.75
C ASN A 243 2.21 -7.09 16.58
N GLN A 244 1.03 -6.45 16.57
CA GLN A 244 0.78 -5.19 17.27
C GLN A 244 -0.37 -5.35 18.27
N ALA A 245 -0.30 -4.59 19.36
CA ALA A 245 -1.31 -4.63 20.42
C ALA A 245 -2.66 -4.11 19.93
N PHE A 246 -3.73 -4.76 20.37
CA PHE A 246 -5.11 -4.36 20.07
C PHE A 246 -6.03 -4.58 21.28
N VAL A 247 -7.15 -3.87 21.29
CA VAL A 247 -8.24 -4.00 22.26
C VAL A 247 -9.60 -3.87 21.56
N PRO A 248 -10.67 -4.48 22.09
CA PRO A 248 -12.02 -4.20 21.61
C PRO A 248 -12.33 -2.70 21.71
N ALA A 249 -12.92 -2.14 20.67
CA ALA A 249 -13.37 -0.76 20.65
C ALA A 249 -14.42 -0.50 21.73
N THR A 250 -14.24 0.58 22.50
CA THR A 250 -15.25 1.09 23.44
C THR A 250 -15.52 2.57 23.16
N LYS A 251 -16.32 3.23 24.02
CA LYS A 251 -16.50 4.68 23.98
C LYS A 251 -15.26 5.44 24.46
N GLU A 252 -14.38 4.79 25.21
CA GLU A 252 -13.12 5.37 25.69
C GLU A 252 -12.07 5.33 24.58
N ILE A 253 -11.43 6.48 24.31
CA ILE A 253 -10.38 6.60 23.31
C ILE A 253 -9.04 6.22 23.92
N LYS A 254 -8.37 5.22 23.34
CA LYS A 254 -7.02 4.80 23.74
C LYS A 254 -5.99 5.17 22.66
N LYS A 255 -4.78 5.53 23.10
CA LYS A 255 -3.64 5.81 22.22
C LYS A 255 -2.65 4.64 22.26
N GLY A 256 -1.85 4.50 21.20
CA GLY A 256 -0.80 3.48 21.13
C GLY A 256 -1.30 2.04 21.09
N VAL A 257 -2.56 1.81 20.71
CA VAL A 257 -3.17 0.48 20.61
C VAL A 257 -4.27 0.49 19.55
N TRP A 258 -4.37 -0.57 18.75
CA TRP A 258 -5.46 -0.73 17.78
C TRP A 258 -6.79 -0.96 18.50
N GLN A 259 -7.77 -0.10 18.23
CA GLN A 259 -9.14 -0.27 18.73
C GLN A 259 -9.99 -0.88 17.62
N VAL A 260 -10.36 -2.15 17.80
CA VAL A 260 -11.01 -3.00 16.78
C VAL A 260 -12.51 -3.09 17.01
#